data_AF-A0A0P6X614-F1
#
_entry.id   AF-A0A0P6X614-F1
#
_cell.length_a   1.000
_cell.length_b   1.000
_cell.length_c   1.000
_cell.angle_alpha   90.00
_cell.angle_beta   90.00
_cell.angle_gamma   90.00
#
_symmetry.space_group_name_H-M   'P 1'
#
loop_
_entity.id
_entity.type
_entity.pdbx_description
1 polymer ?
#
loop_
_entity_poly.entity_id
_entity_poly.type
_entity_poly.pdbx_seq_one_letter_code
_entity_poly.pdbx_strand_id
1 'polypeptide(L)'
;MSQTFHCPNCGAPLDLPDNAGTTVRCGFCTSSVIVPADLRRQALREPTMSANQAMTDLPDLAEAMREAVRLVKNGQKVAAVKLLQDRFHFTLQQASTAVEQIERGQVVQVGFESPIEMPVKVDMSGLGQAVKTAAKVTGGISCLVSLLVVGFLVVLGGILYFSLSAGSSSTAGLQPQELFETAAPQLSLSTPTPAGPQASLSFGEEGIAPGLLDDPRSVGVDGEGNIVVANYSDGRVQRFDSDGNFLNLWDMGDKTPLGALAAARDGEVFVAYGSGIHRFEGATGKPLGLLPNPGNRFYDDVQVTADGGLVVLADSETLLRMDREGQVLWTVEDAVSSISGDSELAAGLAVDGLGNIYVLGRFNNAVFKFSPEGKFINRFGGEGEEPGQFRAPYALAVDGQGQVYVTDIKGIQIFDGNGRYLRMLDVEGVAMGLSFTPDGALVVVTNTPRVLRYDQP
;
A
#
# COMPACT_ATOMS: atom_id res chain seq x y z
N MET A 1 -27.48 10.78 -23.43
CA MET A 1 -27.45 12.14 -24.02
C MET A 1 -26.06 12.67 -23.75
N SER A 2 -25.31 13.11 -24.75
CA SER A 2 -23.95 13.63 -24.49
C SER A 2 -24.05 14.86 -23.58
N GLN A 3 -23.26 14.85 -22.50
CA GLN A 3 -23.17 16.01 -21.61
C GLN A 3 -22.05 16.91 -22.14
N THR A 4 -22.38 18.18 -22.38
CA THR A 4 -21.45 19.15 -22.96
C THR A 4 -21.02 20.16 -21.92
N PHE A 5 -19.73 20.47 -21.90
CA PHE A 5 -19.18 21.52 -21.03
C PHE A 5 -18.12 22.34 -21.79
N HIS A 6 -17.86 23.56 -21.34
CA HIS A 6 -17.02 24.49 -22.09
C HIS A 6 -15.57 24.40 -21.57
N CYS A 7 -14.60 24.33 -22.50
CA CYS A 7 -13.19 24.31 -22.17
C CYS A 7 -12.80 25.59 -21.41
N PRO A 8 -12.29 25.53 -20.16
CA PRO A 8 -11.95 26.71 -19.38
C PRO A 8 -10.77 27.51 -19.98
N ASN A 9 -9.98 26.91 -20.89
CA ASN A 9 -8.82 27.54 -21.51
C ASN A 9 -9.11 28.18 -22.88
N CYS A 10 -10.26 27.93 -23.51
CA CYS A 10 -10.60 28.54 -24.81
C CYS A 10 -12.10 28.78 -25.07
N GLY A 11 -12.98 28.44 -24.13
CA GLY A 11 -14.43 28.58 -24.27
C GLY A 11 -15.12 27.61 -25.23
N ALA A 12 -14.39 26.80 -26.00
CA ALA A 12 -15.01 25.86 -26.95
C ALA A 12 -15.81 24.76 -26.23
N PRO A 13 -17.01 24.39 -26.72
CA PRO A 13 -17.79 23.29 -26.16
C PRO A 13 -17.09 21.95 -26.41
N LEU A 14 -17.17 21.06 -25.42
CA LEU A 14 -16.64 19.70 -25.43
C LEU A 14 -17.76 18.73 -25.09
N ASP A 15 -18.09 17.84 -26.03
CA ASP A 15 -18.86 16.63 -25.75
C ASP A 15 -18.02 15.68 -24.88
N LEU A 16 -18.62 15.21 -23.78
CA LEU A 16 -18.11 14.06 -23.05
C LEU A 16 -18.56 12.77 -23.78
N PRO A 17 -17.64 11.97 -24.36
CA PRO A 17 -17.98 10.60 -24.72
C PRO A 17 -18.31 9.80 -23.47
N ASP A 18 -19.16 8.78 -23.58
CA ASP A 18 -19.70 8.05 -22.41
C ASP A 18 -18.62 7.36 -21.55
N ASN A 19 -17.40 7.19 -22.10
CA ASN A 19 -16.23 6.59 -21.45
C ASN A 19 -15.14 7.63 -21.08
N ALA A 20 -15.48 8.92 -20.91
CA ALA A 20 -14.51 9.96 -20.62
C ALA A 20 -13.88 9.83 -19.22
N GLY A 21 -12.54 9.73 -19.17
CA GLY A 21 -11.77 9.76 -17.92
C GLY A 21 -11.74 11.14 -17.24
N THR A 22 -10.93 11.27 -16.18
CA THR A 22 -10.84 12.50 -15.36
C THR A 22 -10.40 13.76 -16.13
N THR A 23 -9.73 13.59 -17.28
CA THR A 23 -9.40 14.69 -18.21
C THR A 23 -9.80 14.36 -19.65
N VAL A 24 -10.36 15.34 -20.36
CA VAL A 24 -10.59 15.30 -21.81
C VAL A 24 -9.65 16.29 -22.52
N ARG A 25 -9.10 15.92 -23.67
CA ARG A 25 -8.25 16.82 -24.46
C ARG A 25 -9.11 17.66 -25.41
N CYS A 26 -9.08 18.98 -25.26
CA CYS A 26 -9.88 19.89 -26.08
C CYS A 26 -9.44 19.81 -27.55
N GLY A 27 -10.33 19.40 -28.46
CA GLY A 27 -10.03 19.31 -29.89
C GLY A 27 -9.66 20.65 -30.56
N PHE A 28 -10.05 21.77 -29.95
CA PHE A 28 -9.87 23.11 -30.51
C PHE A 28 -8.58 23.82 -30.05
N CYS A 29 -8.19 23.69 -28.78
CA CYS A 29 -6.96 24.31 -28.24
C CYS A 29 -5.89 23.29 -27.81
N THR A 30 -6.13 21.99 -28.02
CA THR A 30 -5.27 20.84 -27.65
C THR A 30 -4.92 20.69 -26.16
N SER A 31 -5.42 21.58 -25.30
CA SER A 31 -5.20 21.55 -23.86
C SER A 31 -5.95 20.38 -23.21
N SER A 32 -5.32 19.70 -22.26
CA SER A 32 -6.03 18.78 -21.36
C SER A 32 -6.89 19.58 -20.37
N VAL A 33 -8.15 19.20 -20.27
CA VAL A 33 -9.17 19.83 -19.41
C VAL A 33 -9.64 18.81 -18.39
N ILE A 34 -9.55 19.14 -17.11
CA ILE A 34 -10.13 18.31 -16.04
C ILE A 34 -11.67 18.37 -16.15
N VAL A 35 -12.32 17.21 -16.15
CA VAL A 35 -13.79 17.12 -16.21
C VAL A 35 -14.39 17.57 -14.86
N PRO A 36 -15.42 18.44 -14.85
CA PRO A 36 -16.10 18.87 -13.64
C PRO A 36 -16.61 17.71 -12.75
N ALA A 37 -16.56 17.91 -11.42
CA ALA A 37 -16.76 16.85 -10.42
C ALA A 37 -18.24 16.48 -10.16
N ASP A 38 -19.15 17.24 -10.73
CA ASP A 38 -20.57 16.98 -10.90
C ASP A 38 -20.82 16.03 -12.09
N LEU A 39 -20.27 16.35 -13.27
CA LEU A 39 -20.43 15.54 -14.49
C LEU A 39 -19.78 14.15 -14.36
N ARG A 40 -18.65 14.05 -13.64
CA ARG A 40 -17.97 12.78 -13.33
C ARG A 40 -18.82 11.75 -12.55
N ARG A 41 -19.96 12.13 -11.96
CA ARG A 41 -20.78 11.24 -11.11
C ARG A 41 -22.00 10.61 -11.77
N GLN A 42 -22.17 10.73 -13.09
CA GLN A 42 -23.30 10.11 -13.82
C GLN A 42 -22.92 9.00 -14.83
N ALA A 43 -21.65 8.85 -15.20
CA ALA A 43 -21.21 7.81 -16.13
C ALA A 43 -21.09 6.40 -15.50
N LEU A 44 -21.21 6.28 -14.17
CA LEU A 44 -20.98 5.05 -13.42
C LEU A 44 -22.26 4.56 -12.74
N ARG A 45 -23.15 3.93 -13.52
CA ARG A 45 -24.25 3.09 -13.02
C ARG A 45 -24.46 1.85 -13.90
N GLU A 46 -23.71 0.81 -13.51
CA GLU A 46 -24.18 -0.58 -13.32
C GLU A 46 -24.45 -1.47 -14.55
N PRO A 47 -24.40 -2.81 -14.38
CA PRO A 47 -24.29 -3.58 -13.13
C PRO A 47 -22.92 -4.25 -12.90
N THR A 48 -22.40 -4.12 -11.68
CA THR A 48 -21.40 -5.03 -11.11
C THR A 48 -22.07 -5.99 -10.12
N MET A 49 -21.57 -7.22 -10.01
CA MET A 49 -22.06 -8.17 -9.01
C MET A 49 -21.74 -7.67 -7.59
N SER A 50 -22.59 -8.01 -6.63
CA SER A 50 -22.36 -7.64 -5.23
C SER A 50 -21.08 -8.29 -4.68
N ALA A 51 -20.35 -7.61 -3.80
CA ALA A 51 -19.08 -8.09 -3.24
C ALA A 51 -19.19 -9.49 -2.59
N ASN A 52 -20.38 -9.83 -2.07
CA ASN A 52 -20.68 -11.13 -1.48
C ASN A 52 -20.59 -12.31 -2.48
N GLN A 53 -20.72 -12.05 -3.80
CA GLN A 53 -20.60 -13.08 -4.84
C GLN A 53 -19.15 -13.24 -5.34
N ALA A 54 -18.35 -12.17 -5.34
CA ALA A 54 -16.92 -12.27 -5.66
C ALA A 54 -16.16 -13.12 -4.62
N MET A 55 -16.65 -13.13 -3.37
CA MET A 55 -16.02 -13.80 -2.24
C MET A 55 -16.34 -15.31 -2.13
N THR A 56 -17.34 -15.83 -2.87
CA THR A 56 -17.65 -17.28 -2.89
C THR A 56 -16.83 -18.07 -3.91
N ASP A 57 -16.36 -17.42 -4.96
CA ASP A 57 -15.86 -18.09 -6.17
C ASP A 57 -14.31 -18.14 -6.24
N LEU A 58 -13.64 -17.57 -5.22
CA LEU A 58 -12.17 -17.49 -5.13
C LEU A 58 -11.43 -18.85 -5.20
N PRO A 59 -11.95 -19.96 -4.60
CA PRO A 59 -11.33 -21.28 -4.74
C PRO A 59 -11.39 -21.81 -6.19
N ASP A 60 -12.45 -21.46 -6.92
CA ASP A 60 -12.72 -21.90 -8.29
C ASP A 60 -11.81 -21.17 -9.31
N LEU A 61 -11.53 -19.89 -9.04
CA LEU A 61 -10.50 -19.10 -9.72
C LEU A 61 -9.11 -19.76 -9.59
N ALA A 62 -8.72 -20.17 -8.38
CA ALA A 62 -7.42 -20.80 -8.13
C ALA A 62 -7.29 -22.18 -8.82
N GLU A 63 -8.37 -22.97 -8.87
CA GLU A 63 -8.39 -24.27 -9.57
C GLU A 63 -8.27 -24.11 -11.09
N ALA A 64 -9.09 -23.24 -11.69
CA ALA A 64 -9.07 -23.02 -13.14
C ALA A 64 -7.75 -22.41 -13.64
N MET A 65 -7.09 -21.56 -12.83
CA MET A 65 -5.73 -21.09 -13.15
C MET A 65 -4.68 -22.21 -13.05
N ARG A 66 -4.76 -23.10 -12.05
CA ARG A 66 -3.87 -24.28 -11.95
C ARG A 66 -4.05 -25.24 -13.15
N GLU A 67 -5.28 -25.47 -13.59
CA GLU A 67 -5.55 -26.28 -14.79
C GLU A 67 -5.06 -25.59 -16.08
N ALA A 68 -5.22 -24.26 -16.22
CA ALA A 68 -4.65 -23.52 -17.34
C ALA A 68 -3.12 -23.67 -17.41
N VAL A 69 -2.42 -23.57 -16.27
CA VAL A 69 -0.97 -23.82 -16.19
C VAL A 69 -0.62 -25.25 -16.58
N ARG A 70 -1.41 -26.26 -16.16
CA ARG A 70 -1.21 -27.66 -16.53
C ARG A 70 -1.38 -27.89 -18.04
N LEU A 71 -2.41 -27.30 -18.65
CA LEU A 71 -2.66 -27.38 -20.09
C LEU A 71 -1.54 -26.73 -20.91
N VAL A 72 -1.02 -25.57 -20.49
CA VAL A 72 0.14 -24.93 -21.18
C VAL A 72 1.41 -25.77 -21.03
N LYS A 73 1.72 -26.29 -19.84
CA LYS A 73 2.87 -27.19 -19.62
C LYS A 73 2.81 -28.48 -20.46
N ASN A 74 1.61 -28.96 -20.77
CA ASN A 74 1.37 -30.09 -21.68
C ASN A 74 1.34 -29.70 -23.17
N GLY A 75 1.63 -28.43 -23.52
CA GLY A 75 1.59 -27.92 -24.89
C GLY A 75 0.19 -27.68 -25.45
N GLN A 76 -0.87 -27.88 -24.66
CA GLN A 76 -2.28 -27.83 -25.07
C GLN A 76 -2.83 -26.39 -25.07
N LYS A 77 -2.06 -25.45 -25.64
CA LYS A 77 -2.32 -23.99 -25.57
C LYS A 77 -3.74 -23.59 -25.98
N VAL A 78 -4.29 -24.18 -27.04
CA VAL A 78 -5.65 -23.90 -27.51
C VAL A 78 -6.73 -24.28 -26.49
N ALA A 79 -6.51 -25.35 -25.72
CA ALA A 79 -7.40 -25.73 -24.62
C ALA A 79 -7.24 -24.79 -23.42
N ALA A 80 -6.01 -24.36 -23.12
CA ALA A 80 -5.75 -23.37 -22.07
C ALA A 80 -6.41 -22.00 -22.38
N VAL A 81 -6.24 -21.49 -23.61
CA VAL A 81 -6.92 -20.27 -24.08
C VAL A 81 -8.42 -20.42 -23.91
N LYS A 82 -9.01 -21.51 -24.42
CA LYS A 82 -10.46 -21.74 -24.30
C LYS A 82 -10.92 -21.82 -22.83
N LEU A 83 -10.19 -22.49 -21.95
CA LEU A 83 -10.53 -22.58 -20.52
C LEU A 83 -10.61 -21.18 -19.88
N LEU A 84 -9.65 -20.30 -20.16
CA LEU A 84 -9.65 -18.93 -19.65
C LEU A 84 -10.80 -18.08 -20.22
N GLN A 85 -11.17 -18.29 -21.49
CA GLN A 85 -12.34 -17.63 -22.08
C GLN A 85 -13.67 -18.14 -21.49
N ASP A 86 -13.82 -19.45 -21.36
CA ASP A 86 -15.05 -20.09 -20.87
C ASP A 86 -15.26 -19.82 -19.37
N ARG A 87 -14.19 -19.73 -18.56
CA ARG A 87 -14.26 -19.61 -17.09
C ARG A 87 -14.12 -18.18 -16.55
N PHE A 88 -13.41 -17.29 -17.25
CA PHE A 88 -13.18 -15.91 -16.82
C PHE A 88 -13.65 -14.86 -17.83
N HIS A 89 -14.36 -15.27 -18.89
CA HIS A 89 -14.90 -14.41 -19.94
C HIS A 89 -13.86 -13.53 -20.66
N PHE A 90 -12.60 -13.95 -20.65
CA PHE A 90 -11.51 -13.24 -21.33
C PHE A 90 -11.78 -13.13 -22.85
N THR A 91 -11.43 -11.98 -23.42
CA THR A 91 -11.28 -11.86 -24.87
C THR A 91 -10.19 -12.81 -25.36
N LEU A 92 -10.25 -13.20 -26.64
CA LEU A 92 -9.24 -14.07 -27.25
C LEU A 92 -7.82 -13.52 -27.10
N GLN A 93 -7.67 -12.19 -27.12
CA GLN A 93 -6.40 -11.51 -26.89
C GLN A 93 -5.92 -11.66 -25.44
N GLN A 94 -6.76 -11.35 -24.44
CA GLN A 94 -6.41 -11.54 -23.02
C GLN A 94 -6.05 -13.00 -22.71
N ALA A 95 -6.85 -13.96 -23.18
CA ALA A 95 -6.59 -15.38 -22.96
C ALA A 95 -5.31 -15.87 -23.66
N SER A 96 -4.99 -15.35 -24.85
CA SER A 96 -3.73 -15.67 -25.54
C SER A 96 -2.52 -15.04 -24.84
N THR A 97 -2.61 -13.78 -24.41
CA THR A 97 -1.55 -13.11 -23.64
C THR A 97 -1.32 -13.78 -22.28
N ALA A 98 -2.38 -14.20 -21.59
CA ALA A 98 -2.27 -14.98 -20.36
C ALA A 98 -1.56 -16.33 -20.60
N VAL A 99 -1.90 -17.05 -21.68
CA VAL A 99 -1.23 -18.31 -22.04
C VAL A 99 0.24 -18.11 -22.44
N GLU A 100 0.57 -17.00 -23.12
CA GLU A 100 1.97 -16.62 -23.38
C GLU A 100 2.74 -16.24 -22.10
N GLN A 101 2.09 -15.59 -21.13
CA GLN A 101 2.70 -15.27 -19.83
C GLN A 101 2.97 -16.55 -19.02
N ILE A 102 2.00 -17.48 -18.97
CA ILE A 102 2.17 -18.81 -18.36
C ILE A 102 3.34 -19.57 -18.99
N GLU A 103 3.44 -19.57 -20.32
CA GLU A 103 4.54 -20.23 -21.04
C GLU A 103 5.92 -19.61 -20.72
N ARG A 104 5.97 -18.31 -20.44
CA ARG A 104 7.19 -17.58 -20.08
C ARG A 104 7.52 -17.60 -18.57
N GLY A 105 6.74 -18.31 -17.74
CA GLY A 105 6.88 -18.28 -16.29
C GLY A 105 6.55 -16.92 -15.66
N GLN A 106 5.81 -16.07 -16.37
CA GLN A 106 5.44 -14.73 -15.92
C GLN A 106 4.12 -14.77 -15.16
N VAL A 107 4.00 -13.93 -14.12
CA VAL A 107 2.73 -13.73 -13.40
C VAL A 107 1.67 -13.23 -14.38
N VAL A 108 0.55 -13.95 -14.47
CA VAL A 108 -0.58 -13.55 -15.31
C VAL A 108 -1.29 -12.37 -14.64
N GLN A 109 -1.04 -11.17 -15.15
CA GLN A 109 -1.83 -10.00 -14.76
C GLN A 109 -3.20 -10.07 -15.44
N VAL A 110 -4.15 -10.73 -14.76
CA VAL A 110 -5.57 -10.64 -15.09
C VAL A 110 -6.00 -9.20 -14.86
N GLY A 111 -6.30 -8.49 -15.96
CA GLY A 111 -6.64 -7.07 -15.94
C GLY A 111 -8.02 -6.79 -15.34
N PHE A 112 -8.14 -6.90 -14.03
CA PHE A 112 -9.15 -6.18 -13.27
C PHE A 112 -8.74 -4.70 -13.18
N GLU A 113 -9.56 -3.79 -13.68
CA GLU A 113 -9.36 -2.36 -13.38
C GLU A 113 -9.68 -2.15 -11.90
N SER A 114 -8.66 -1.80 -11.10
CA SER A 114 -8.55 -1.94 -9.64
C SER A 114 -8.08 -3.35 -9.18
N PRO A 115 -6.78 -3.55 -8.95
CA PRO A 115 -6.25 -4.80 -8.39
C PRO A 115 -6.33 -4.81 -6.85
N ILE A 116 -6.81 -5.93 -6.31
CA ILE A 116 -6.55 -6.36 -4.93
C ILE A 116 -5.34 -7.33 -4.99
N GLU A 117 -4.40 -7.23 -4.04
CA GLU A 117 -3.16 -8.03 -3.97
C GLU A 117 -3.45 -9.50 -3.48
N MET A 118 -2.60 -10.53 -3.54
CA MET A 118 -1.12 -10.63 -3.70
C MET A 118 -0.70 -11.73 -4.75
N PRO A 119 0.16 -12.80 -4.58
CA PRO A 119 0.89 -13.40 -5.73
C PRO A 119 0.82 -14.96 -5.93
N VAL A 120 1.48 -15.47 -6.99
CA VAL A 120 2.19 -16.79 -7.02
C VAL A 120 3.48 -16.65 -7.84
N LYS A 121 4.63 -17.08 -7.31
CA LYS A 121 5.89 -17.31 -8.06
C LYS A 121 6.00 -18.80 -8.43
N VAL A 122 6.46 -19.13 -9.63
CA VAL A 122 7.29 -20.33 -9.85
C VAL A 122 8.35 -20.01 -10.92
N ASP A 123 9.61 -20.35 -10.62
CA ASP A 123 10.76 -20.30 -11.54
C ASP A 123 10.56 -21.17 -12.81
N MET A 124 11.36 -20.90 -13.85
CA MET A 124 12.13 -21.96 -14.50
C MET A 124 13.27 -21.38 -15.34
N SER A 125 14.50 -21.48 -14.84
CA SER A 125 15.71 -21.28 -15.65
C SER A 125 15.70 -22.14 -16.93
N GLY A 126 15.88 -21.56 -18.13
CA GLY A 126 15.80 -22.39 -19.34
C GLY A 126 15.89 -21.79 -20.75
N LEU A 127 16.02 -20.48 -20.95
CA LEU A 127 15.97 -19.88 -22.31
C LEU A 127 17.19 -19.01 -22.69
N GLY A 128 18.38 -19.59 -22.48
CA GLY A 128 19.54 -19.18 -23.26
C GLY A 128 19.38 -19.59 -24.74
N GLN A 129 19.90 -18.76 -25.66
CA GLN A 129 19.95 -18.97 -27.13
C GLN A 129 18.78 -18.48 -28.01
N ALA A 130 18.16 -17.34 -27.70
CA ALA A 130 17.62 -16.41 -28.71
C ALA A 130 17.55 -14.99 -28.12
N VAL A 131 18.04 -13.88 -28.71
CA VAL A 131 18.65 -13.66 -30.04
C VAL A 131 19.90 -12.77 -29.89
N LYS A 132 21.06 -13.18 -30.43
CA LYS A 132 22.29 -12.35 -30.46
C LYS A 132 22.36 -11.43 -31.69
N THR A 133 21.28 -10.71 -31.97
CA THR A 133 21.15 -9.71 -33.03
C THR A 133 19.95 -8.81 -32.71
N ALA A 134 20.02 -7.47 -32.75
CA ALA A 134 21.04 -6.62 -33.36
C ALA A 134 21.47 -5.46 -32.43
N ALA A 135 22.78 -5.29 -32.26
CA ALA A 135 23.38 -4.11 -31.65
C ALA A 135 24.33 -3.43 -32.66
N LYS A 136 23.83 -2.41 -33.38
CA LYS A 136 24.58 -1.38 -34.13
C LYS A 136 23.61 -0.42 -34.85
N VAL A 137 24.15 0.69 -35.38
CA VAL A 137 23.46 1.82 -36.04
C VAL A 137 22.73 2.72 -35.03
N THR A 138 23.33 3.77 -34.43
CA THR A 138 23.72 5.10 -34.98
C THR A 138 22.57 5.86 -35.68
N GLY A 139 22.19 7.10 -35.36
CA GLY A 139 22.63 8.03 -34.31
C GLY A 139 22.65 9.49 -34.80
N GLY A 140 22.12 10.43 -34.00
CA GLY A 140 22.44 11.87 -34.07
C GLY A 140 21.41 12.87 -34.66
N ILE A 141 21.40 14.06 -34.05
CA ILE A 141 21.25 15.42 -34.64
C ILE A 141 19.85 15.95 -35.04
N SER A 142 19.29 16.79 -34.14
CA SER A 142 18.77 18.17 -34.34
C SER A 142 18.02 18.61 -35.62
N CYS A 143 16.79 19.13 -35.44
CA CYS A 143 16.40 20.56 -35.61
C CYS A 143 14.98 20.79 -35.02
N LEU A 144 14.57 21.90 -34.35
CA LEU A 144 14.65 23.37 -34.56
C LEU A 144 13.66 23.94 -35.61
N VAL A 145 13.25 25.21 -35.41
CA VAL A 145 12.23 26.02 -36.14
C VAL A 145 10.76 25.79 -35.70
N SER A 146 9.85 26.77 -35.59
CA SER A 146 9.86 28.13 -34.98
C SER A 146 8.55 28.90 -35.32
N LEU A 147 7.93 29.58 -34.32
CA LEU A 147 7.33 30.96 -34.38
C LEU A 147 6.22 31.29 -35.46
N LEU A 148 5.31 32.29 -35.38
CA LEU A 148 4.74 33.20 -34.36
C LEU A 148 3.52 33.99 -34.94
N VAL A 149 2.50 34.31 -34.11
CA VAL A 149 1.83 35.66 -34.00
C VAL A 149 0.71 36.15 -34.97
N VAL A 150 -0.11 37.07 -34.40
CA VAL A 150 -1.26 37.88 -34.88
C VAL A 150 -2.63 37.17 -35.02
N GLY A 151 -3.68 37.79 -34.45
CA GLY A 151 -5.08 37.30 -34.50
C GLY A 151 -6.20 38.30 -34.15
N PHE A 152 -5.85 39.46 -33.57
CA PHE A 152 -6.69 40.68 -33.47
C PHE A 152 -7.89 40.68 -32.46
N LEU A 153 -8.33 41.88 -32.08
CA LEU A 153 -9.34 42.19 -31.04
C LEU A 153 -10.48 43.07 -31.61
N VAL A 154 -11.46 43.41 -30.76
CA VAL A 154 -12.46 44.51 -30.90
C VAL A 154 -13.74 44.18 -31.69
N VAL A 155 -14.81 44.96 -31.42
CA VAL A 155 -16.18 44.98 -32.01
C VAL A 155 -17.14 43.96 -31.35
N LEU A 156 -17.79 44.30 -30.23
CA LEU A 156 -19.08 45.05 -30.07
C LEU A 156 -20.34 44.16 -30.25
N GLY A 157 -21.41 44.26 -29.45
CA GLY A 157 -21.68 45.09 -28.26
C GLY A 157 -23.18 45.06 -27.83
N GLY A 158 -23.57 45.80 -26.78
CA GLY A 158 -24.96 45.92 -26.27
C GLY A 158 -25.33 44.87 -25.20
N ILE A 159 -25.58 45.15 -23.91
CA ILE A 159 -26.44 46.14 -23.19
C ILE A 159 -27.93 45.76 -23.15
N LEU A 160 -28.43 45.36 -21.96
CA LEU A 160 -29.59 45.90 -21.21
C LEU A 160 -29.71 45.14 -19.84
N TYR A 161 -29.59 45.83 -18.70
CA TYR A 161 -30.65 46.23 -17.74
C TYR A 161 -31.13 45.13 -16.74
N PHE A 162 -30.95 45.23 -15.40
CA PHE A 162 -31.69 46.02 -14.37
C PHE A 162 -33.04 45.36 -13.94
N SER A 163 -33.48 45.19 -12.66
CA SER A 163 -32.87 45.25 -11.31
C SER A 163 -33.85 44.74 -10.20
N LEU A 164 -33.30 44.26 -9.07
CA LEU A 164 -33.78 44.36 -7.66
C LEU A 164 -35.25 44.05 -7.21
N SER A 165 -35.36 43.03 -6.33
CA SER A 165 -35.84 43.10 -4.91
C SER A 165 -37.31 42.87 -4.45
N ALA A 166 -37.39 42.32 -3.21
CA ALA A 166 -38.32 42.64 -2.08
C ALA A 166 -39.59 41.77 -1.75
N GLY A 167 -39.55 41.13 -0.56
CA GLY A 167 -40.68 40.86 0.38
C GLY A 167 -41.71 39.75 0.06
N SER A 168 -42.60 39.33 0.98
CA SER A 168 -42.53 39.21 2.47
C SER A 168 -43.79 38.59 3.12
N SER A 169 -43.62 37.50 3.90
CA SER A 169 -44.40 37.11 5.13
C SER A 169 -45.91 36.75 5.12
N SER A 170 -46.31 35.98 6.16
CA SER A 170 -47.65 35.89 6.82
C SER A 170 -48.74 34.96 6.21
N THR A 171 -49.67 34.29 6.95
CA THR A 171 -49.83 33.96 8.40
C THR A 171 -50.91 32.87 8.65
N ALA A 172 -50.93 32.30 9.87
CA ALA A 172 -52.03 31.57 10.56
C ALA A 172 -52.40 30.13 10.10
N GLY A 173 -52.84 29.20 10.97
CA GLY A 173 -52.82 29.16 12.44
C GLY A 173 -54.12 28.63 13.12
N LEU A 174 -54.00 27.76 14.14
CA LEU A 174 -54.93 27.59 15.30
C LEU A 174 -54.40 26.50 16.29
N GLN A 175 -55.13 26.20 17.38
CA GLN A 175 -54.60 25.72 18.68
C GLN A 175 -54.99 24.26 19.11
N PRO A 176 -54.42 23.71 20.21
CA PRO A 176 -54.34 22.26 20.47
C PRO A 176 -55.36 21.70 21.50
N GLN A 177 -55.31 20.38 21.72
CA GLN A 177 -55.69 19.73 22.99
C GLN A 177 -54.60 18.73 23.41
N GLU A 178 -54.51 18.47 24.71
CA GLU A 178 -53.47 17.65 25.34
C GLU A 178 -53.97 16.26 25.73
N LEU A 179 -53.04 15.32 25.90
CA LEU A 179 -53.22 14.16 26.77
C LEU A 179 -51.88 13.87 27.47
N PHE A 180 -51.80 14.20 28.76
CA PHE A 180 -50.63 13.96 29.60
C PHE A 180 -50.56 12.49 30.02
N GLU A 181 -49.42 11.85 29.80
CA GLU A 181 -49.03 10.66 30.57
C GLU A 181 -47.56 10.79 30.98
N THR A 182 -47.33 11.01 32.27
CA THR A 182 -46.04 11.51 32.78
C THR A 182 -45.06 10.37 33.10
N ALA A 183 -44.34 9.88 32.10
CA ALA A 183 -43.13 9.12 32.32
C ALA A 183 -42.03 10.04 32.88
N ALA A 184 -41.45 9.68 34.04
CA ALA A 184 -40.34 10.43 34.61
C ALA A 184 -39.07 10.23 33.74
N PRO A 185 -38.25 11.28 33.52
CA PRO A 185 -37.01 11.14 32.77
C PRO A 185 -36.02 10.29 33.56
N GLN A 186 -35.80 9.06 33.14
CA GLN A 186 -34.67 8.28 33.61
C GLN A 186 -33.40 8.93 33.10
N LEU A 187 -32.69 9.63 34.00
CA LEU A 187 -31.33 10.10 33.77
C LEU A 187 -30.40 8.89 33.66
N SER A 188 -30.33 8.32 32.45
CA SER A 188 -29.30 7.36 32.07
C SER A 188 -27.96 8.09 32.07
N LEU A 189 -27.31 8.11 33.23
CA LEU A 189 -25.89 8.46 33.36
C LEU A 189 -25.09 7.39 32.62
N SER A 190 -24.96 7.58 31.30
CA SER A 190 -23.94 6.91 30.50
C SER A 190 -22.59 7.35 31.05
N THR A 191 -22.03 6.55 31.96
CA THR A 191 -20.62 6.63 32.31
C THR A 191 -19.85 6.61 31.00
N PRO A 192 -19.00 7.60 30.69
CA PRO A 192 -18.15 7.49 29.52
C PRO A 192 -17.35 6.21 29.67
N THR A 193 -17.46 5.30 28.70
CA THR A 193 -16.48 4.23 28.53
C THR A 193 -15.11 4.89 28.59
N PRO A 194 -14.15 4.40 29.39
CA PRO A 194 -12.79 4.94 29.36
C PRO A 194 -12.35 4.93 27.91
N ALA A 195 -12.00 6.11 27.38
CA ALA A 195 -11.48 6.18 26.03
C ALA A 195 -10.25 5.26 25.98
N GLY A 196 -10.20 4.38 24.98
CA GLY A 196 -8.98 3.61 24.70
C GLY A 196 -7.80 4.57 24.51
N PRO A 197 -6.56 4.10 24.71
CA PRO A 197 -5.37 4.95 24.57
C PRO A 197 -5.41 5.70 23.24
N GLN A 198 -5.65 7.01 23.31
CA GLN A 198 -5.75 7.87 22.14
C GLN A 198 -4.34 8.22 21.66
N ALA A 199 -4.18 8.43 20.35
CA ALA A 199 -2.92 8.92 19.81
C ALA A 199 -2.61 10.29 20.45
N SER A 200 -1.43 10.43 21.07
CA SER A 200 -0.97 11.67 21.70
C SER A 200 -0.51 12.70 20.66
N LEU A 201 -0.15 12.23 19.47
CA LEU A 201 0.17 13.03 18.29
C LEU A 201 -0.40 12.33 17.04
N SER A 202 -0.91 13.14 16.11
CA SER A 202 -1.35 12.72 14.77
C SER A 202 -0.89 13.77 13.76
N PHE A 203 -0.21 13.33 12.70
CA PHE A 203 0.29 14.20 11.62
C PHE A 203 0.30 13.48 10.26
N GLY A 204 0.61 14.21 9.20
CA GLY A 204 0.47 13.74 7.81
C GLY A 204 -0.98 13.83 7.33
N GLU A 205 -1.18 14.22 6.06
CA GLU A 205 -2.47 14.16 5.37
C GLU A 205 -2.25 13.70 3.91
N GLU A 206 -3.31 13.35 3.19
CA GLU A 206 -3.26 12.88 1.79
C GLU A 206 -2.54 13.88 0.86
N GLY A 207 -1.43 13.47 0.25
CA GLY A 207 -0.76 14.23 -0.81
C GLY A 207 0.72 13.96 -1.05
N ILE A 208 1.29 14.76 -1.95
CA ILE A 208 2.67 14.62 -2.46
C ILE A 208 3.63 15.75 -2.04
N ALA A 209 3.18 16.70 -1.25
CA ALA A 209 4.00 17.81 -0.76
C ALA A 209 4.82 17.40 0.48
N PRO A 210 5.86 18.17 0.86
CA PRO A 210 6.54 18.03 2.15
C PRO A 210 5.57 17.95 3.33
N GLY A 211 5.66 16.89 4.12
CA GLY A 211 4.77 16.62 5.25
C GLY A 211 3.45 15.94 4.90
N LEU A 212 3.17 15.68 3.62
CA LEU A 212 1.99 14.94 3.15
C LEU A 212 2.37 13.53 2.67
N LEU A 213 1.47 12.57 2.88
CA LEU A 213 1.67 11.14 2.65
C LEU A 213 0.61 10.61 1.67
N ASP A 214 0.91 9.54 0.93
CA ASP A 214 0.03 9.02 -0.13
C ASP A 214 -0.26 7.52 0.06
N ASP A 215 0.80 6.71 0.12
CA ASP A 215 0.74 5.27 0.44
C ASP A 215 1.83 4.90 1.47
N PRO A 216 1.76 5.41 2.73
CA PRO A 216 2.79 5.19 3.74
C PRO A 216 2.69 3.77 4.32
N ARG A 217 3.58 2.85 3.90
CA ARG A 217 3.53 1.43 4.31
C ARG A 217 4.60 1.02 5.32
N SER A 218 5.76 1.68 5.35
CA SER A 218 6.85 1.34 6.25
C SER A 218 7.33 2.55 7.04
N VAL A 219 7.68 2.33 8.31
CA VAL A 219 8.12 3.36 9.26
C VAL A 219 9.21 2.80 10.17
N GLY A 220 10.22 3.62 10.45
CA GLY A 220 11.28 3.35 11.41
C GLY A 220 11.61 4.59 12.23
N VAL A 221 12.22 4.41 13.40
CA VAL A 221 12.62 5.52 14.27
C VAL A 221 14.10 5.40 14.62
N ASP A 222 14.85 6.50 14.50
CA ASP A 222 16.27 6.52 14.87
C ASP A 222 16.50 6.78 16.38
N GLY A 223 17.77 6.72 16.82
CA GLY A 223 18.13 6.83 18.24
C GLY A 223 17.94 8.21 18.85
N GLU A 224 17.68 9.23 18.05
CA GLU A 224 17.26 10.57 18.48
C GLU A 224 15.71 10.69 18.59
N GLY A 225 14.96 9.68 18.11
CA GLY A 225 13.49 9.69 18.11
C GLY A 225 12.87 10.25 16.82
N ASN A 226 13.65 10.50 15.77
CA ASN A 226 13.12 11.01 14.50
C ASN A 226 12.44 9.87 13.73
N ILE A 227 11.27 10.16 13.18
CA ILE A 227 10.41 9.21 12.47
C ILE A 227 10.72 9.27 10.98
N VAL A 228 11.04 8.12 10.37
CA VAL A 228 11.31 7.97 8.93
C VAL A 228 10.20 7.13 8.32
N VAL A 229 9.48 7.67 7.34
CA VAL A 229 8.33 7.02 6.66
C VAL A 229 8.66 6.81 5.19
N ALA A 230 8.44 5.61 4.67
CA ALA A 230 8.49 5.31 3.23
C ALA A 230 7.09 5.19 2.63
N ASN A 231 6.87 5.93 1.55
CA ASN A 231 5.70 5.77 0.69
C ASN A 231 5.98 4.71 -0.37
N TYR A 232 5.10 3.72 -0.46
CA TYR A 232 5.24 2.60 -1.39
C TYR A 232 4.95 3.00 -2.85
N SER A 233 3.98 3.88 -3.08
CA SER A 233 3.43 4.19 -4.42
C SER A 233 4.33 5.04 -5.33
N ASP A 234 5.27 5.80 -4.74
CA ASP A 234 5.95 6.89 -5.45
C ASP A 234 7.45 7.04 -5.14
N GLY A 235 8.04 6.19 -4.30
CA GLY A 235 9.46 6.21 -4.00
C GLY A 235 9.90 7.37 -3.11
N ARG A 236 8.99 8.06 -2.41
CA ARG A 236 9.36 9.07 -1.41
C ARG A 236 9.68 8.44 -0.05
N VAL A 237 10.78 8.89 0.56
CA VAL A 237 11.01 8.75 2.00
C VAL A 237 10.90 10.15 2.63
N GLN A 238 10.29 10.27 3.80
CA GLN A 238 10.20 11.54 4.55
C GLN A 238 10.61 11.33 6.00
N ARG A 239 11.41 12.27 6.54
CA ARG A 239 11.83 12.28 7.95
C ARG A 239 11.18 13.43 8.70
N PHE A 240 10.74 13.12 9.91
CA PHE A 240 10.08 14.01 10.86
C PHE A 240 10.79 13.92 12.21
N ASP A 241 10.69 14.93 13.07
CA ASP A 241 11.15 14.82 14.47
C ASP A 241 10.16 14.01 15.34
N SER A 242 10.49 13.88 16.64
CA SER A 242 9.66 13.19 17.65
C SER A 242 8.28 13.79 17.86
N ASP A 243 8.11 15.05 17.42
CA ASP A 243 6.94 15.90 17.63
C ASP A 243 6.11 16.01 16.32
N GLY A 244 6.54 15.33 15.24
CA GLY A 244 5.86 15.26 13.96
C GLY A 244 6.14 16.41 13.00
N ASN A 245 7.11 17.29 13.30
CA ASN A 245 7.49 18.35 12.36
C ASN A 245 8.29 17.75 11.20
N PHE A 246 7.93 18.11 9.96
CA PHE A 246 8.66 17.71 8.77
C PHE A 246 10.09 18.27 8.78
N LEU A 247 11.09 17.41 8.55
CA LEU A 247 12.51 17.79 8.47
C LEU A 247 13.04 17.75 7.04
N ASN A 248 12.86 16.63 6.33
CA ASN A 248 13.32 16.47 4.95
C ASN A 248 12.58 15.35 4.18
N LEU A 249 12.75 15.36 2.86
CA LEU A 249 12.16 14.42 1.89
C LEU A 249 13.29 13.92 0.97
N TRP A 250 13.34 12.61 0.76
CA TRP A 250 14.25 11.95 -0.18
C TRP A 250 13.42 11.39 -1.33
N ASP A 251 13.79 11.73 -2.56
CA ASP A 251 13.23 11.14 -3.77
C ASP A 251 14.16 10.01 -4.22
N MET A 252 13.67 8.77 -4.16
CA MET A 252 14.43 7.57 -4.48
C MET A 252 14.40 7.24 -5.98
N GLY A 253 13.59 7.97 -6.77
CA GLY A 253 13.50 7.87 -8.23
C GLY A 253 12.47 6.87 -8.77
N ASP A 254 12.05 7.13 -10.01
CA ASP A 254 11.28 6.26 -10.92
C ASP A 254 10.02 5.59 -10.34
N LYS A 255 9.39 6.20 -9.32
CA LYS A 255 8.27 5.62 -8.56
C LYS A 255 8.55 4.20 -8.04
N THR A 256 9.76 3.98 -7.58
CA THR A 256 10.22 2.65 -7.18
C THR A 256 9.47 2.16 -5.93
N PRO A 257 8.81 0.98 -5.96
CA PRO A 257 8.17 0.41 -4.77
C PRO A 257 9.18 0.18 -3.65
N LEU A 258 8.97 0.83 -2.51
CA LEU A 258 9.78 0.70 -1.31
C LEU A 258 9.17 -0.40 -0.42
N GLY A 259 9.83 -1.56 -0.33
CA GLY A 259 9.28 -2.74 0.37
C GLY A 259 9.26 -2.57 1.88
N ALA A 260 10.42 -2.20 2.45
CA ALA A 260 10.58 -1.95 3.88
C ALA A 260 11.72 -0.96 4.15
N LEU A 261 11.72 -0.36 5.34
CA LEU A 261 12.84 0.42 5.86
C LEU A 261 13.12 0.08 7.33
N ALA A 262 14.38 0.19 7.74
CA ALA A 262 14.77 0.22 9.15
C ALA A 262 15.76 1.37 9.41
N ALA A 263 15.47 2.14 10.45
CA ALA A 263 16.37 3.18 10.95
C ALA A 263 17.25 2.61 12.07
N ALA A 264 18.56 2.82 11.98
CA ALA A 264 19.52 2.49 13.01
C ALA A 264 19.59 3.58 14.08
N ARG A 265 20.05 3.20 15.28
CA ARG A 265 20.15 4.13 16.43
C ARG A 265 21.15 5.27 16.23
N ASP A 266 22.05 5.18 15.25
CA ASP A 266 23.00 6.23 14.87
C ASP A 266 22.57 7.03 13.62
N GLY A 267 21.33 6.87 13.16
CA GLY A 267 20.75 7.65 12.07
C GLY A 267 21.10 7.15 10.67
N GLU A 268 21.78 6.02 10.50
CA GLU A 268 21.80 5.32 9.22
C GLU A 268 20.44 4.66 8.95
N VAL A 269 19.95 4.73 7.71
CA VAL A 269 18.69 4.09 7.30
C VAL A 269 18.95 3.08 6.19
N PHE A 270 18.40 1.88 6.37
CA PHE A 270 18.43 0.78 5.43
C PHE A 270 17.06 0.70 4.75
N VAL A 271 17.01 0.65 3.41
CA VAL A 271 15.77 0.55 2.64
C VAL A 271 15.85 -0.63 1.68
N ALA A 272 14.88 -1.54 1.76
CA ALA A 272 14.73 -2.68 0.86
C ALA A 272 13.93 -2.27 -0.38
N TYR A 273 14.58 -2.22 -1.53
CA TYR A 273 13.95 -1.98 -2.83
C TYR A 273 14.82 -2.52 -3.98
N GLY A 274 14.23 -2.78 -5.15
CA GLY A 274 14.98 -3.19 -6.34
C GLY A 274 15.81 -4.48 -6.16
N SER A 275 15.37 -5.42 -5.32
CA SER A 275 16.11 -6.62 -4.85
C SER A 275 17.43 -6.34 -4.09
N GLY A 276 17.61 -5.13 -3.55
CA GLY A 276 18.77 -4.76 -2.74
C GLY A 276 18.38 -4.08 -1.43
N ILE A 277 19.32 -4.04 -0.49
CA ILE A 277 19.24 -3.18 0.69
C ILE A 277 20.20 -2.01 0.49
N HIS A 278 19.63 -0.84 0.32
CA HIS A 278 20.35 0.41 0.10
C HIS A 278 20.52 1.16 1.43
N ARG A 279 21.67 1.81 1.61
CA ARG A 279 22.08 2.50 2.85
C ARG A 279 22.06 4.01 2.65
N PHE A 280 21.53 4.75 3.63
CA PHE A 280 21.38 6.21 3.57
C PHE A 280 21.76 6.90 4.88
N GLU A 281 22.32 8.10 4.78
CA GLU A 281 22.54 9.03 5.88
C GLU A 281 21.20 9.68 6.24
N GLY A 282 20.50 9.21 7.27
CA GLY A 282 19.12 9.60 7.57
C GLY A 282 18.91 11.09 7.85
N ALA A 283 19.95 11.79 8.30
CA ALA A 283 19.92 13.24 8.46
C ALA A 283 19.77 14.01 7.13
N THR A 284 20.08 13.41 5.97
CA THR A 284 20.15 14.09 4.67
C THR A 284 19.52 13.34 3.50
N GLY A 285 19.28 12.03 3.62
CA GLY A 285 18.88 11.15 2.50
C GLY A 285 20.02 10.82 1.54
N LYS A 286 21.27 11.17 1.87
CA LYS A 286 22.43 10.90 1.01
C LYS A 286 22.73 9.39 0.97
N PRO A 287 22.86 8.77 -0.22
CA PRO A 287 23.20 7.36 -0.33
C PRO A 287 24.63 7.10 0.16
N LEU A 288 24.77 6.05 0.97
CA LEU A 288 26.03 5.54 1.52
C LEU A 288 26.50 4.28 0.77
N GLY A 289 25.57 3.49 0.21
CA GLY A 289 25.90 2.34 -0.63
C GLY A 289 24.72 1.38 -0.89
N LEU A 290 25.02 0.27 -1.54
CA LEU A 290 24.18 -0.91 -1.69
C LEU A 290 24.90 -2.08 -1.01
N LEU A 291 24.21 -2.84 -0.18
CA LEU A 291 24.77 -4.04 0.44
C LEU A 291 25.00 -5.16 -0.58
N PRO A 292 26.02 -6.02 -0.38
CA PRO A 292 26.18 -7.25 -1.14
C PRO A 292 24.90 -8.12 -1.07
N ASN A 293 24.45 -8.62 -2.23
CA ASN A 293 23.38 -9.62 -2.30
C ASN A 293 23.95 -10.98 -2.75
N PRO A 294 24.54 -11.77 -1.84
CA PRO A 294 25.02 -13.11 -2.16
C PRO A 294 23.84 -14.04 -2.44
N GLY A 295 23.80 -14.59 -3.66
CA GLY A 295 22.72 -15.45 -4.14
C GLY A 295 21.72 -14.75 -5.08
N ASN A 296 21.78 -13.42 -5.23
CA ASN A 296 20.82 -12.65 -6.05
C ASN A 296 19.36 -12.89 -5.60
N ARG A 297 19.14 -12.80 -4.29
CA ARG A 297 17.84 -12.98 -3.64
C ARG A 297 16.94 -11.77 -3.83
N PHE A 298 15.64 -11.93 -3.64
CA PHE A 298 14.76 -10.79 -3.45
C PHE A 298 14.73 -10.46 -1.95
N TYR A 299 15.01 -9.22 -1.55
CA TYR A 299 14.91 -8.78 -0.15
C TYR A 299 13.56 -8.10 0.08
N ASP A 300 12.75 -8.69 0.96
CA ASP A 300 11.37 -8.29 1.25
C ASP A 300 11.30 -7.32 2.46
N ASP A 301 12.06 -7.61 3.53
CA ASP A 301 12.07 -6.85 4.78
C ASP A 301 13.48 -6.81 5.40
N VAL A 302 13.80 -5.77 6.19
CA VAL A 302 15.10 -5.56 6.84
C VAL A 302 14.91 -4.92 8.21
N GLN A 303 15.60 -5.43 9.22
CA GLN A 303 15.55 -4.94 10.60
C GLN A 303 16.96 -4.82 11.19
N VAL A 304 17.23 -3.74 11.93
CA VAL A 304 18.54 -3.47 12.56
C VAL A 304 18.58 -4.11 13.96
N THR A 305 19.57 -4.96 14.22
CA THR A 305 19.75 -5.60 15.53
C THR A 305 20.48 -4.69 16.52
N ALA A 306 20.30 -4.93 17.82
CA ALA A 306 20.87 -4.10 18.89
C ALA A 306 22.42 -4.05 18.93
N ASP A 307 23.09 -4.98 18.22
CA ASP A 307 24.55 -5.01 18.01
C ASP A 307 25.01 -4.22 16.77
N GLY A 308 24.09 -3.58 16.03
CA GLY A 308 24.36 -2.80 14.82
C GLY A 308 24.43 -3.61 13.51
N GLY A 309 24.20 -4.92 13.56
CA GLY A 309 24.00 -5.75 12.37
C GLY A 309 22.55 -5.71 11.85
N LEU A 310 22.23 -6.62 10.92
CA LEU A 310 20.90 -6.76 10.33
C LEU A 310 20.32 -8.17 10.50
N VAL A 311 18.99 -8.26 10.54
CA VAL A 311 18.24 -9.44 10.11
C VAL A 311 17.43 -9.03 8.88
N VAL A 312 17.39 -9.90 7.87
CA VAL A 312 16.76 -9.66 6.58
C VAL A 312 15.82 -10.83 6.27
N LEU A 313 14.62 -10.50 5.81
CA LEU A 313 13.69 -11.43 5.20
C LEU A 313 13.92 -11.41 3.69
N ALA A 314 14.12 -12.59 3.11
CA ALA A 314 14.45 -12.76 1.71
C ALA A 314 13.59 -13.86 1.07
N ASP A 315 13.35 -13.75 -0.23
CA ASP A 315 12.65 -14.73 -1.05
C ASP A 315 11.31 -15.17 -0.43
N SER A 316 10.58 -14.21 0.15
CA SER A 316 9.31 -14.35 0.86
C SER A 316 9.36 -15.06 2.23
N GLU A 317 10.26 -16.02 2.47
CA GLU A 317 10.33 -16.76 3.75
C GLU A 317 11.72 -17.21 4.26
N THR A 318 12.82 -16.79 3.63
CA THR A 318 14.19 -17.05 4.11
C THR A 318 14.64 -15.98 5.11
N LEU A 319 15.22 -16.39 6.25
CA LEU A 319 15.89 -15.50 7.19
C LEU A 319 17.40 -15.45 6.98
N LEU A 320 17.96 -14.24 6.97
CA LEU A 320 19.39 -13.97 6.89
C LEU A 320 19.82 -13.08 8.05
N ARG A 321 20.86 -13.47 8.80
CA ARG A 321 21.56 -12.59 9.75
C ARG A 321 22.80 -12.05 9.06
N MET A 322 23.00 -10.73 9.02
CA MET A 322 24.15 -10.09 8.38
C MET A 322 24.91 -9.15 9.33
N ASP A 323 26.21 -8.96 9.14
CA ASP A 323 26.87 -7.76 9.69
C ASP A 323 26.38 -6.48 8.98
N ARG A 324 26.85 -5.31 9.44
CA ARG A 324 26.44 -4.00 8.90
C ARG A 324 26.94 -3.76 7.46
N GLU A 325 27.95 -4.52 7.05
CA GLU A 325 28.58 -4.50 5.74
C GLU A 325 27.90 -5.48 4.76
N GLY A 326 26.91 -6.25 5.22
CA GLY A 326 26.12 -7.20 4.43
C GLY A 326 26.76 -8.58 4.26
N GLN A 327 27.77 -8.94 5.07
CA GLN A 327 28.25 -10.31 5.15
C GLN A 327 27.21 -11.17 5.88
N VAL A 328 26.64 -12.15 5.19
CA VAL A 328 25.75 -13.15 5.79
C VAL A 328 26.54 -13.99 6.81
N LEU A 329 26.08 -13.96 8.06
CA LEU A 329 26.63 -14.70 9.20
C LEU A 329 25.95 -16.08 9.34
N TRP A 330 24.64 -16.14 9.10
CA TRP A 330 23.87 -17.39 8.97
C TRP A 330 22.62 -17.20 8.11
N THR A 331 22.10 -18.31 7.59
CA THR A 331 20.86 -18.41 6.79
C THR A 331 19.94 -19.48 7.36
N VAL A 332 18.63 -19.23 7.35
CA VAL A 332 17.58 -20.25 7.52
C VAL A 332 16.65 -20.13 6.31
N GLU A 333 16.82 -21.03 5.33
CA GLU A 333 15.88 -21.19 4.21
C GLU A 333 14.53 -21.73 4.72
N ASP A 334 13.46 -21.54 3.95
CA ASP A 334 12.13 -22.15 4.19
C ASP A 334 11.61 -21.92 5.63
N ALA A 335 11.90 -20.76 6.24
CA ALA A 335 11.82 -20.59 7.68
C ALA A 335 10.38 -20.69 8.22
N VAL A 336 9.37 -20.45 7.38
CA VAL A 336 7.95 -20.61 7.74
C VAL A 336 7.45 -21.99 7.33
N SER A 337 7.62 -22.37 6.07
CA SER A 337 7.05 -23.58 5.48
C SER A 337 7.67 -24.88 5.99
N SER A 338 8.93 -24.86 6.44
CA SER A 338 9.54 -26.00 7.16
C SER A 338 8.90 -26.29 8.52
N ILE A 339 8.05 -25.39 9.03
CA ILE A 339 7.38 -25.45 10.34
C ILE A 339 5.87 -25.62 10.19
N SER A 340 5.23 -24.89 9.27
CA SER A 340 3.80 -25.01 8.99
C SER A 340 3.45 -26.20 8.09
N GLY A 341 4.32 -26.51 7.12
CA GLY A 341 4.02 -27.37 5.97
C GLY A 341 3.46 -26.61 4.76
N ASP A 342 3.16 -25.32 4.90
CA ASP A 342 2.53 -24.46 3.89
C ASP A 342 3.42 -23.27 3.53
N SER A 343 3.74 -23.11 2.23
CA SER A 343 4.57 -22.02 1.69
C SER A 343 4.04 -20.63 2.03
N GLU A 344 4.94 -19.74 2.45
CA GLU A 344 4.59 -18.36 2.80
C GLU A 344 4.96 -17.41 1.65
N LEU A 345 3.96 -16.65 1.19
CA LEU A 345 4.07 -15.86 -0.05
C LEU A 345 4.31 -14.36 0.23
N ALA A 346 4.05 -13.91 1.45
CA ALA A 346 4.40 -12.58 1.92
C ALA A 346 4.50 -12.59 3.45
N ALA A 347 5.66 -12.25 3.99
CA ALA A 347 5.85 -12.10 5.43
C ALA A 347 6.34 -10.69 5.81
N GLY A 348 6.25 -10.38 7.10
CA GLY A 348 6.87 -9.20 7.72
C GLY A 348 7.81 -9.61 8.84
N LEU A 349 8.80 -8.76 9.16
CA LEU A 349 9.90 -9.07 10.07
C LEU A 349 9.98 -8.07 11.24
N ALA A 350 10.20 -8.58 12.45
CA ALA A 350 10.65 -7.78 13.58
C ALA A 350 11.74 -8.49 14.39
N VAL A 351 12.52 -7.71 15.15
CA VAL A 351 13.51 -8.21 16.11
C VAL A 351 13.30 -7.55 17.47
N ASP A 352 13.52 -8.28 18.56
CA ASP A 352 13.50 -7.70 19.91
C ASP A 352 14.90 -7.30 20.41
N GLY A 353 14.94 -6.59 21.55
CA GLY A 353 16.19 -6.11 22.16
C GLY A 353 17.15 -7.20 22.66
N LEU A 354 16.73 -8.48 22.64
CA LEU A 354 17.57 -9.64 22.93
C LEU A 354 18.02 -10.37 21.64
N GLY A 355 17.58 -9.89 20.48
CA GLY A 355 17.88 -10.47 19.17
C GLY A 355 16.98 -11.64 18.77
N ASN A 356 15.88 -11.91 19.49
CA ASN A 356 14.90 -12.89 18.98
C ASN A 356 14.21 -12.29 17.74
N ILE A 357 13.91 -13.16 16.78
CA ILE A 357 13.37 -12.77 15.47
C ILE A 357 11.92 -13.23 15.40
N TYR A 358 11.04 -12.39 14.85
CA TYR A 358 9.61 -12.64 14.73
C TYR A 358 9.23 -12.46 13.27
N VAL A 359 8.73 -13.53 12.65
CA VAL A 359 8.24 -13.53 11.27
C VAL A 359 6.73 -13.64 11.30
N LEU A 360 6.04 -12.63 10.79
CA LEU A 360 4.60 -12.69 10.54
C LEU A 360 4.36 -13.31 9.17
N GLY A 361 3.93 -14.56 9.11
CA GLY A 361 3.44 -15.15 7.87
C GLY A 361 2.02 -14.67 7.60
N ARG A 362 1.81 -13.88 6.53
CA ARG A 362 0.52 -13.25 6.23
C ARG A 362 -0.49 -14.29 5.69
N PHE A 363 -0.03 -15.29 4.93
CA PHE A 363 -0.88 -16.39 4.47
C PHE A 363 -1.07 -17.46 5.55
N ASN A 364 -0.06 -17.70 6.39
CA ASN A 364 -0.17 -18.56 7.57
C ASN A 364 -1.04 -17.97 8.70
N ASN A 365 -1.42 -16.68 8.61
CA ASN A 365 -2.10 -15.89 9.63
C ASN A 365 -1.47 -16.11 11.03
N ALA A 366 -0.15 -16.04 11.14
CA ALA A 366 0.56 -16.40 12.38
C ALA A 366 1.96 -15.78 12.49
N VAL A 367 2.41 -15.63 13.73
CA VAL A 367 3.77 -15.18 14.07
C VAL A 367 4.62 -16.39 14.50
N PHE A 368 5.79 -16.50 13.88
CA PHE A 368 6.81 -17.51 14.14
C PHE A 368 8.00 -16.82 14.83
N LYS A 369 8.35 -17.27 16.04
CA LYS A 369 9.46 -16.74 16.84
C LYS A 369 10.68 -17.64 16.74
N PHE A 370 11.85 -17.04 16.52
CA PHE A 370 13.15 -17.69 16.42
C PHE A 370 14.15 -17.05 17.40
N SER A 371 15.19 -17.79 17.75
CA SER A 371 16.33 -17.31 18.55
C SER A 371 17.29 -16.44 17.73
N PRO A 372 18.24 -15.73 18.36
CA PRO A 372 19.30 -14.99 17.66
C PRO A 372 20.19 -15.86 16.75
N GLU A 373 20.16 -17.18 16.94
CA GLU A 373 20.85 -18.19 16.11
C GLU A 373 19.91 -18.87 15.10
N GLY A 374 18.75 -18.27 14.79
CA GLY A 374 17.81 -18.74 13.76
C GLY A 374 17.00 -19.98 14.11
N LYS A 375 17.11 -20.51 15.34
CA LYS A 375 16.35 -21.71 15.75
C LYS A 375 14.93 -21.32 16.12
N PHE A 376 13.95 -22.01 15.58
CA PHE A 376 12.54 -21.83 15.97
C PHE A 376 12.33 -22.06 17.48
N ILE A 377 11.44 -21.24 18.08
CA ILE A 377 11.07 -21.27 19.49
C ILE A 377 9.55 -21.53 19.64
N ASN A 378 8.71 -20.79 18.92
CA ASN A 378 7.26 -20.77 19.17
C ASN A 378 6.47 -20.23 17.96
N ARG A 379 5.24 -20.72 17.76
CA ARG A 379 4.27 -20.20 16.77
C ARG A 379 2.98 -19.81 17.49
N PHE A 380 2.47 -18.62 17.22
CA PHE A 380 1.19 -18.16 17.79
C PHE A 380 0.34 -17.42 16.76
N GLY A 381 -0.96 -17.31 17.05
CA GLY A 381 -1.96 -16.86 16.10
C GLY A 381 -2.43 -17.96 15.12
N GLY A 382 -3.48 -17.61 14.40
CA GLY A 382 -4.11 -18.39 13.33
C GLY A 382 -5.22 -17.56 12.71
N GLU A 383 -5.80 -18.02 11.59
CA GLU A 383 -6.92 -17.34 10.95
C GLU A 383 -8.16 -17.30 11.86
N GLY A 384 -8.84 -16.14 11.91
CA GLY A 384 -10.16 -15.99 12.53
C GLY A 384 -10.43 -14.64 13.20
N GLU A 385 -11.58 -14.56 13.85
CA GLU A 385 -12.11 -13.32 14.43
C GLU A 385 -11.78 -13.17 15.94
N GLU A 386 -11.58 -14.29 16.66
CA GLU A 386 -11.41 -14.32 18.13
C GLU A 386 -10.13 -13.61 18.63
N PRO A 387 -10.04 -13.25 19.93
CA PRO A 387 -8.84 -12.64 20.52
C PRO A 387 -7.58 -13.49 20.32
N GLY A 388 -6.59 -12.92 19.62
CA GLY A 388 -5.35 -13.59 19.25
C GLY A 388 -5.40 -14.34 17.91
N GLN A 389 -6.53 -14.32 17.19
CA GLN A 389 -6.64 -14.73 15.78
C GLN A 389 -6.56 -13.53 14.85
N PHE A 390 -6.01 -13.72 13.65
CA PHE A 390 -5.83 -12.71 12.63
C PHE A 390 -6.78 -12.92 11.44
N ARG A 391 -7.18 -11.84 10.80
CA ARG A 391 -8.04 -11.82 9.61
C ARG A 391 -7.29 -11.34 8.37
N ALA A 392 -6.44 -10.34 8.53
CA ALA A 392 -5.59 -9.81 7.48
C ALA A 392 -4.40 -9.08 8.14
N PRO A 393 -3.44 -9.82 8.71
CA PRO A 393 -2.32 -9.22 9.42
C PRO A 393 -1.26 -8.75 8.43
N TYR A 394 -0.64 -7.61 8.70
CA TYR A 394 0.25 -6.97 7.71
C TYR A 394 1.68 -6.72 8.20
N ALA A 395 1.85 -6.08 9.35
CA ALA A 395 3.16 -5.76 9.92
C ALA A 395 3.22 -6.11 11.41
N LEU A 396 4.43 -6.19 11.97
CA LEU A 396 4.63 -6.38 13.41
C LEU A 396 5.84 -5.59 13.93
N ALA A 397 5.85 -5.31 15.23
CA ALA A 397 6.99 -4.79 15.97
C ALA A 397 7.01 -5.37 17.39
N VAL A 398 8.13 -5.21 18.10
CA VAL A 398 8.28 -5.67 19.49
C VAL A 398 8.77 -4.52 20.37
N ASP A 399 8.13 -4.31 21.52
CA ASP A 399 8.50 -3.24 22.45
C ASP A 399 9.71 -3.61 23.33
N GLY A 400 10.21 -2.63 24.09
CA GLY A 400 11.32 -2.81 25.03
C GLY A 400 11.02 -3.74 26.23
N GLN A 401 9.78 -4.22 26.38
CA GLN A 401 9.37 -5.22 27.38
C GLN A 401 9.16 -6.62 26.76
N GLY A 402 9.31 -6.76 25.44
CA GLY A 402 9.06 -8.01 24.73
C GLY A 402 7.58 -8.29 24.45
N GLN A 403 6.69 -7.30 24.48
CA GLN A 403 5.34 -7.46 23.94
C GLN A 403 5.39 -7.31 22.40
N VAL A 404 4.71 -8.22 21.70
CA VAL A 404 4.63 -8.24 20.23
C VAL A 404 3.34 -7.55 19.79
N TYR A 405 3.46 -6.55 18.94
CA TYR A 405 2.36 -5.78 18.37
C TYR A 405 2.22 -6.21 16.92
N VAL A 406 1.04 -6.65 16.51
CA VAL A 406 0.75 -7.13 15.15
C VAL A 406 -0.43 -6.34 14.59
N THR A 407 -0.25 -5.70 13.44
CA THR A 407 -1.34 -4.99 12.78
C THR A 407 -2.27 -5.98 12.10
N ASP A 408 -3.57 -5.71 12.17
CA ASP A 408 -4.65 -6.45 11.53
C ASP A 408 -5.70 -5.44 11.01
N ILE A 409 -6.56 -5.83 10.08
CA ILE A 409 -7.70 -5.01 9.65
C ILE A 409 -8.68 -4.70 10.80
N LYS A 410 -8.64 -5.47 11.90
CA LYS A 410 -9.39 -5.24 13.15
C LYS A 410 -8.78 -4.17 14.07
N GLY A 411 -7.52 -3.76 13.86
CA GLY A 411 -6.73 -2.94 14.80
C GLY A 411 -5.37 -3.58 15.09
N ILE A 412 -4.65 -3.09 16.10
CA ILE A 412 -3.35 -3.68 16.50
C ILE A 412 -3.58 -4.67 17.65
N GLN A 413 -3.25 -5.95 17.46
CA GLN A 413 -3.31 -6.95 18.52
C GLN A 413 -1.96 -7.07 19.22
N ILE A 414 -1.99 -7.12 20.55
CA ILE A 414 -0.81 -7.06 21.41
C ILE A 414 -0.71 -8.35 22.22
N PHE A 415 0.46 -8.99 22.19
CA PHE A 415 0.78 -10.29 22.77
C PHE A 415 1.96 -10.18 23.72
N ASP A 416 2.10 -11.07 24.72
CA ASP A 416 3.38 -11.22 25.42
C ASP A 416 4.41 -11.98 24.57
N GLY A 417 5.68 -11.96 24.98
CA GLY A 417 6.79 -12.62 24.28
C GLY A 417 6.71 -14.15 24.18
N ASN A 418 5.66 -14.78 24.74
CA ASN A 418 5.31 -16.20 24.58
C ASN A 418 4.10 -16.39 23.64
N GLY A 419 3.60 -15.34 23.00
CA GLY A 419 2.52 -15.40 22.02
C GLY A 419 1.11 -15.45 22.61
N ARG A 420 0.94 -15.15 23.90
CA ARG A 420 -0.38 -15.06 24.52
C ARG A 420 -0.95 -13.64 24.33
N TYR A 421 -2.15 -13.56 23.75
CA TYR A 421 -2.89 -12.31 23.57
C TYR A 421 -3.10 -11.56 24.90
N LEU A 422 -2.97 -10.23 24.85
CA LEU A 422 -3.13 -9.30 25.97
C LEU A 422 -4.34 -8.38 25.78
N ARG A 423 -4.34 -7.63 24.66
CA ARG A 423 -5.34 -6.60 24.33
C ARG A 423 -5.32 -6.29 22.83
N MET A 424 -6.34 -5.57 22.38
CA MET A 424 -6.38 -4.90 21.09
C MET A 424 -6.25 -3.39 21.35
N LEU A 425 -5.54 -2.71 20.45
CA LEU A 425 -5.39 -1.26 20.38
C LEU A 425 -6.16 -0.78 19.16
N ASP A 426 -7.17 0.08 19.40
CA ASP A 426 -7.95 0.72 18.35
C ASP A 426 -7.10 1.80 17.65
N VAL A 427 -7.11 1.80 16.32
CA VAL A 427 -6.35 2.73 15.47
C VAL A 427 -7.26 3.38 14.44
N GLU A 428 -7.02 4.64 14.09
CA GLU A 428 -7.78 5.34 13.05
C GLU A 428 -7.36 4.84 11.65
N GLY A 429 -8.22 4.04 11.01
CA GLY A 429 -7.91 3.37 9.75
C GLY A 429 -7.23 2.02 9.97
N VAL A 430 -6.52 1.52 8.96
CA VAL A 430 -5.77 0.26 9.02
C VAL A 430 -4.28 0.57 9.18
N ALA A 431 -3.66 -0.01 10.20
CA ALA A 431 -2.23 0.15 10.48
C ALA A 431 -1.37 -0.65 9.47
N MET A 432 -0.57 0.06 8.68
CA MET A 432 0.26 -0.50 7.61
C MET A 432 1.71 -0.74 8.05
N GLY A 433 2.25 0.14 8.90
CA GLY A 433 3.59 0.00 9.46
C GLY A 433 3.63 0.50 10.89
N LEU A 434 4.56 -0.02 11.69
CA LEU A 434 4.71 0.34 13.09
C LEU A 434 6.16 0.19 13.56
N SER A 435 6.56 1.05 14.49
CA SER A 435 7.91 1.09 15.08
C SER A 435 7.87 1.70 16.48
N PHE A 436 8.97 1.58 17.23
CA PHE A 436 9.07 2.11 18.60
C PHE A 436 10.14 3.19 18.72
N THR A 437 9.76 4.29 19.37
CA THR A 437 10.68 5.36 19.77
C THR A 437 11.63 4.91 20.90
N PRO A 438 12.77 5.61 21.11
CA PRO A 438 13.68 5.30 22.21
C PRO A 438 13.08 5.39 23.62
N ASP A 439 12.05 6.24 23.80
CA ASP A 439 11.26 6.40 25.03
C ASP A 439 10.10 5.40 25.17
N GLY A 440 9.86 4.56 24.15
CA GLY A 440 8.92 3.43 24.18
C GLY A 440 7.52 3.73 23.65
N ALA A 441 7.26 4.95 23.17
CA ALA A 441 6.03 5.28 22.45
C ALA A 441 5.97 4.53 21.10
N LEU A 442 4.80 3.96 20.80
CA LEU A 442 4.49 3.29 19.55
C LEU A 442 4.19 4.34 18.47
N VAL A 443 4.85 4.23 17.32
CA VAL A 443 4.55 5.01 16.11
C VAL A 443 3.91 4.09 15.09
N VAL A 444 2.83 4.54 14.46
CA VAL A 444 2.04 3.78 13.48
C VAL A 444 1.82 4.63 12.23
N VAL A 445 1.95 4.05 11.04
CA VAL A 445 1.48 4.64 9.78
C VAL A 445 0.25 3.91 9.27
N THR A 446 -0.72 4.66 8.73
CA THR A 446 -2.06 4.13 8.39
C THR A 446 -2.42 4.34 6.92
N ASN A 447 -3.38 3.55 6.44
CA ASN A 447 -3.99 3.74 5.11
C ASN A 447 -4.92 4.97 4.99
N THR A 448 -4.94 5.85 5.99
CA THR A 448 -5.68 7.13 6.03
C THR A 448 -4.70 8.31 6.00
N PRO A 449 -3.69 8.25 5.10
CA PRO A 449 -2.31 8.71 5.23
C PRO A 449 -1.91 9.51 6.49
N ARG A 450 -2.07 8.92 7.68
CA ARG A 450 -1.57 9.48 8.96
C ARG A 450 -0.28 8.79 9.42
N VAL A 451 0.49 9.53 10.21
CA VAL A 451 1.35 8.99 11.26
C VAL A 451 0.68 9.27 12.61
N LEU A 452 0.62 8.25 13.48
CA LEU A 452 0.04 8.31 14.82
C LEU A 452 1.10 7.90 15.85
N ARG A 453 1.16 8.59 17.00
CA ARG A 453 2.02 8.25 18.14
C ARG A 453 1.17 7.91 19.35
N TYR A 454 1.53 6.86 20.08
CA TYR A 454 0.90 6.42 21.32
C TYR A 454 1.97 6.27 22.41
N ASP A 455 1.98 7.15 23.40
CA ASP A 455 2.96 7.11 24.51
C ASP A 455 2.66 6.01 25.54
N GLN A 456 1.42 5.53 25.58
CA GLN A 456 0.98 4.40 26.41
C GLN A 456 -0.03 3.54 25.61
N PRO A 457 0.44 2.71 24.68
CA PRO A 457 -0.39 1.77 23.91
C PRO A 457 -0.82 0.54 24.74
#